data_AF-A0A7Y1VWJ5-F1
#
_entry.id   AF-A0A7Y1VWJ5-F1
#
_cell.length_a   1.000
_cell.length_b   1.000
_cell.length_c   1.000
_cell.angle_alpha   90.00
_cell.angle_beta   90.00
_cell.angle_gamma   90.00
#
_symmetry.space_group_name_H-M   'P 1'
#
loop_
_entity.id
_entity.type
_entity.pdbx_description
1 polymer ?
#
loop_
_entity_poly.entity_id
_entity_poly.type
_entity_poly.pdbx_seq_one_letter_code
_entity_poly.pdbx_strand_id
1 'polypeptide(L)'
;MRYLFLLHLLFYQLGRAQVPAGFTDQLFTDDVSSPVGIAFVDSHLVYIWEQDGRIQVFDRGVKLDSALLDIHEEVSGTADHGMLGCVLHPDFRKNGFIYVSYVVDPHYLRYYGTPSY
;
A
#
# COMPACT_ATOMS: atom_id res chain seq x y z
N MET A 1 -16.47 56.67 -11.75
CA MET A 1 -17.29 55.98 -10.74
C MET A 1 -16.44 54.87 -10.14
N ARG A 2 -16.30 54.91 -8.82
CA ARG A 2 -15.30 54.22 -7.99
C ARG A 2 -15.92 52.92 -7.50
N TYR A 3 -15.31 51.76 -7.77
CA TYR A 3 -15.66 50.52 -7.10
C TYR A 3 -14.43 49.93 -6.43
N LEU A 4 -14.37 50.14 -5.12
CA LEU A 4 -13.43 49.55 -4.19
C LEU A 4 -14.06 48.22 -3.72
N PHE A 5 -13.57 47.08 -4.20
CA PHE A 5 -13.99 45.76 -3.70
C PHE A 5 -12.97 45.31 -2.65
N LEU A 6 -13.30 45.51 -1.37
CA LEU A 6 -12.48 45.05 -0.26
C LEU A 6 -12.79 43.56 -0.01
N LEU A 7 -12.01 42.67 -0.60
CA LEU A 7 -12.12 41.22 -0.40
C LEU A 7 -11.52 40.86 0.98
N HIS A 8 -12.35 40.65 2.00
CA HIS A 8 -11.89 40.02 3.25
C HIS A 8 -11.70 38.52 3.02
N LEU A 9 -10.45 38.13 2.84
CA LEU A 9 -10.04 36.72 2.85
C LEU A 9 -10.17 36.19 4.28
N LEU A 10 -11.23 35.41 4.52
CA LEU A 10 -11.33 34.53 5.69
C LEU A 10 -10.24 33.46 5.53
N PHE A 11 -9.12 33.65 6.24
CA PHE A 11 -8.11 32.60 6.40
C PHE A 11 -8.72 31.50 7.28
N TYR A 12 -9.28 30.46 6.66
CA TYR A 12 -9.48 29.20 7.34
C TYR A 12 -8.09 28.64 7.68
N GLN A 13 -7.74 28.69 8.96
CA GLN A 13 -6.62 27.91 9.47
C GLN A 13 -7.02 26.44 9.35
N LEU A 14 -6.59 25.79 8.26
CA LEU A 14 -6.51 24.34 8.19
C LEU A 14 -5.51 23.93 9.28
N GLY A 15 -6.02 23.60 10.47
CA GLY A 15 -5.22 22.95 11.49
C GLY A 15 -4.66 21.67 10.89
N ARG A 16 -3.36 21.65 10.60
CA ARG A 16 -2.69 20.39 10.26
C ARG A 16 -2.73 19.54 11.51
N ALA A 17 -3.14 18.28 11.38
CA ALA A 17 -2.93 17.32 12.44
C ALA A 17 -1.44 17.35 12.79
N GLN A 18 -1.12 17.70 14.03
CA GLN A 18 0.24 17.73 14.53
C GLN A 18 0.41 16.50 15.41
N VAL A 19 1.44 15.70 15.13
CA VAL A 19 1.80 14.58 15.99
C VAL A 19 2.18 15.05 17.40
N PRO A 20 2.06 14.19 18.44
CA PRO A 20 2.44 14.55 19.79
C PRO A 20 3.88 15.09 19.89
N ALA A 21 4.16 15.86 20.94
CA ALA A 21 5.50 16.37 21.19
C ALA A 21 6.55 15.25 21.21
N GLY A 22 7.66 15.45 20.49
CA GLY A 22 8.73 14.44 20.34
C GLY A 22 8.58 13.51 19.13
N PHE A 23 7.47 13.60 18.38
CA PHE A 23 7.26 12.86 17.13
C PHE A 23 7.38 13.77 15.91
N THR A 24 7.70 13.17 14.76
CA THR A 24 7.72 13.83 13.45
C THR A 24 7.09 12.91 12.41
N ASP A 25 6.22 13.47 11.57
CA ASP A 25 5.76 12.78 10.37
C ASP A 25 6.72 13.07 9.22
N GLN A 26 7.23 12.01 8.62
CA GLN A 26 8.09 12.08 7.43
C GLN A 26 7.51 11.16 6.36
N LEU A 27 7.37 11.70 5.14
CA LEU A 27 6.99 10.89 3.99
C LEU A 27 8.08 9.86 3.70
N PHE A 28 7.71 8.58 3.74
CA PHE A 28 8.59 7.49 3.30
C PHE A 28 8.48 7.29 1.78
N THR A 29 7.26 7.12 1.28
CA THR A 29 6.95 7.00 -0.15
C THR A 29 5.48 7.32 -0.40
N ASP A 30 5.17 7.83 -1.59
CA ASP A 30 3.82 7.98 -2.15
C ASP A 30 3.61 7.13 -3.42
N ASP A 31 4.61 6.32 -3.82
CA ASP A 31 4.57 5.40 -4.95
C ASP A 31 3.96 4.04 -4.57
N VAL A 32 2.76 4.09 -3.97
CA VAL A 32 1.99 2.93 -3.55
C VAL A 32 0.51 3.13 -3.84
N SER A 33 -0.21 2.05 -4.15
CA SER A 33 -1.64 2.05 -4.42
C SER A 33 -2.37 1.27 -3.33
N SER A 34 -3.22 1.94 -2.54
CA SER A 34 -4.00 1.33 -1.47
C SER A 34 -3.19 0.36 -0.57
N PRO A 35 -2.10 0.82 0.08
CA PRO A 35 -1.29 -0.03 0.93
C PRO A 35 -2.10 -0.49 2.16
N VAL A 36 -2.04 -1.79 2.46
CA VAL A 36 -2.76 -2.40 3.60
C VAL A 36 -1.83 -3.06 4.62
N GLY A 37 -0.51 -3.03 4.37
CA GLY A 37 0.47 -3.23 5.41
C GLY A 37 1.91 -3.24 4.92
N ILE A 38 2.83 -3.48 5.86
CA ILE A 38 4.27 -3.36 5.67
C ILE A 38 5.04 -4.41 6.48
N ALA A 39 6.13 -4.93 5.91
CA ALA A 39 7.05 -5.83 6.58
C ALA A 39 8.50 -5.39 6.33
N PHE A 40 9.31 -5.40 7.39
CA PHE A 40 10.72 -5.03 7.32
C PHE A 40 11.58 -6.30 7.18
N VAL A 41 12.44 -6.33 6.15
CA VAL A 41 13.44 -7.40 5.97
C VAL A 41 14.76 -7.01 6.65
N ASP A 42 15.10 -5.72 6.61
CA ASP A 42 16.15 -5.07 7.40
C ASP A 42 15.88 -3.55 7.48
N SER A 43 16.91 -2.76 7.82
CA SER A 43 16.85 -1.30 7.94
C SER A 43 16.65 -0.54 6.62
N HIS A 44 16.80 -1.21 5.48
CA HIS A 44 16.76 -0.59 4.16
C HIS A 44 15.76 -1.27 3.23
N LEU A 45 15.54 -2.57 3.39
CA LEU A 45 14.64 -3.37 2.56
C LEU A 45 13.28 -3.56 3.25
N VAL A 46 12.26 -3.05 2.58
CA VAL A 46 10.88 -3.01 3.06
C VAL A 46 9.96 -3.60 2.00
N TYR A 47 9.00 -4.40 2.43
CA TYR A 47 7.92 -4.88 1.59
C TYR A 47 6.62 -4.20 2.00
N ILE A 48 5.94 -3.59 1.04
CA ILE A 48 4.62 -2.99 1.23
C ILE A 48 3.65 -3.83 0.40
N TRP A 49 2.58 -4.32 1.02
CA TRP A 49 1.55 -5.01 0.26
C TRP A 49 0.32 -4.14 0.06
N GLU A 50 -0.19 -4.23 -1.16
CA GLU A 50 -1.29 -3.44 -1.70
C GLU A 50 -2.56 -4.28 -1.69
N GLN A 51 -3.70 -3.62 -1.49
CA GLN A 51 -5.00 -4.28 -1.39
C GLN A 51 -5.30 -5.19 -2.58
N ASP A 52 -4.83 -4.81 -3.77
CA ASP A 52 -5.11 -5.48 -5.03
C ASP A 52 -4.34 -6.79 -5.24
N GLY A 53 -3.42 -7.18 -4.36
CA GLY A 53 -2.70 -8.45 -4.46
C GLY A 53 -1.22 -8.35 -4.84
N ARG A 54 -0.64 -7.15 -4.81
CA ARG A 54 0.79 -6.94 -5.06
C ARG A 54 1.59 -6.76 -3.78
N ILE A 55 2.83 -7.27 -3.77
CA ILE A 55 3.83 -6.97 -2.73
C ILE A 55 4.99 -6.22 -3.39
N GLN A 56 5.02 -4.90 -3.17
CA GLN A 56 6.03 -4.00 -3.71
C GLN A 56 7.31 -4.04 -2.86
N VAL A 57 8.45 -3.92 -3.52
CA VAL A 57 9.77 -3.92 -2.87
C VAL A 57 10.34 -2.51 -2.84
N PHE A 58 10.76 -2.06 -1.66
CA PHE A 58 11.44 -0.79 -1.47
C PHE A 58 12.83 -1.02 -0.88
N ASP A 59 13.88 -0.53 -1.56
CA ASP A 59 15.25 -0.47 -1.03
C ASP A 59 15.62 1.00 -0.77
N ARG A 60 15.93 1.33 0.49
CA ARG A 60 16.26 2.69 0.96
C ARG A 60 15.21 3.74 0.54
N GLY A 61 13.93 3.36 0.54
CA GLY A 61 12.81 4.24 0.19
C GLY A 61 12.53 4.36 -1.32
N VAL A 62 13.29 3.67 -2.18
CA VAL A 62 13.07 3.62 -3.62
C VAL A 62 12.35 2.33 -3.99
N LYS A 63 11.21 2.45 -4.68
CA LYS A 63 10.48 1.30 -5.23
C LYS A 63 11.30 0.63 -6.33
N LEU A 64 11.41 -0.69 -6.27
CA LEU A 64 12.04 -1.48 -7.33
C LEU A 64 11.01 -1.81 -8.43
N ASP A 65 11.48 -1.99 -9.66
CA ASP A 65 10.61 -2.26 -10.82
C ASP A 65 9.84 -3.59 -10.70
N SER A 66 10.39 -4.56 -9.97
CA SER A 66 9.80 -5.88 -9.79
C SER A 66 9.17 -6.02 -8.42
N ALA A 67 7.87 -6.35 -8.40
CA ALA A 67 7.19 -6.79 -7.19
C ALA A 67 7.75 -8.14 -6.71
N LEU A 68 7.73 -8.36 -5.39
CA LEU A 68 8.06 -9.66 -4.79
C LEU A 68 7.01 -10.72 -5.15
N LEU A 69 5.74 -10.31 -5.19
CA LEU A 69 4.60 -11.13 -5.53
C LEU A 69 3.60 -10.26 -6.28
N ASP A 70 3.06 -10.80 -7.37
CA ASP A 70 1.92 -10.22 -8.06
C ASP A 70 0.89 -11.33 -8.32
N ILE A 71 -0.20 -11.30 -7.55
CA ILE A 71 -1.35 -12.20 -7.69
C ILE A 71 -2.64 -11.40 -7.93
N HIS A 72 -2.54 -10.21 -8.53
CA HIS A 72 -3.68 -9.29 -8.61
C HIS A 72 -4.89 -9.83 -9.41
N GLU A 73 -4.66 -10.73 -10.37
CA GLU A 73 -5.75 -11.39 -11.10
C GLU A 73 -6.56 -12.35 -10.21
N GLU A 74 -5.93 -12.90 -9.17
CA GLU A 74 -6.53 -13.86 -8.25
C GLU A 74 -7.29 -13.20 -7.10
N VAL A 75 -6.94 -11.95 -6.76
CA VAL A 75 -7.40 -11.27 -5.56
C VAL A 75 -8.67 -10.45 -5.84
N SER A 76 -9.68 -10.61 -4.97
CA SER A 76 -10.86 -9.74 -4.95
C SER A 76 -10.51 -8.40 -4.30
N GLY A 77 -9.93 -7.44 -5.02
CA GLY A 77 -9.46 -6.15 -4.49
C GLY A 77 -10.52 -5.06 -4.21
N THR A 78 -11.74 -5.41 -3.79
CA THR A 78 -12.85 -4.45 -3.62
C THR A 78 -13.29 -4.27 -2.16
N ALA A 79 -13.65 -3.05 -1.76
CA ALA A 79 -14.16 -2.72 -0.41
C ALA A 79 -13.17 -3.13 0.69
N ASP A 80 -13.57 -4.02 1.62
CA ASP A 80 -12.70 -4.56 2.68
C ASP A 80 -12.07 -5.92 2.31
N HIS A 81 -12.30 -6.40 1.08
CA HIS A 81 -11.59 -7.55 0.54
C HIS A 81 -10.19 -7.15 0.05
N GLY A 82 -9.44 -8.11 -0.46
CA GLY A 82 -8.10 -7.91 -1.01
C GLY A 82 -7.07 -8.75 -0.30
N MET A 83 -5.81 -8.33 -0.37
CA MET A 83 -4.77 -8.83 0.53
C MET A 83 -4.96 -8.23 1.92
N LEU A 84 -5.05 -9.08 2.95
CA LEU A 84 -5.39 -8.68 4.32
C LEU A 84 -4.21 -8.83 5.28
N GLY A 85 -3.29 -9.74 4.99
CA GLY A 85 -2.13 -9.96 5.83
C GLY A 85 -0.98 -10.60 5.06
N CYS A 86 0.24 -10.25 5.46
CA CYS A 86 1.46 -10.84 4.97
C CYS A 86 2.45 -10.97 6.14
N VAL A 87 3.16 -12.10 6.20
CA VAL A 87 4.26 -12.31 7.14
C VAL A 87 5.42 -13.04 6.46
N LEU A 88 6.63 -12.61 6.79
CA LEU A 88 7.86 -13.27 6.37
C LEU A 88 8.19 -14.40 7.33
N HIS A 89 8.63 -15.53 6.81
CA HIS A 89 9.17 -16.59 7.65
C HIS A 89 10.37 -16.08 8.47
N PRO A 90 10.59 -16.54 9.73
CA PRO A 90 11.74 -16.09 10.53
C PRO A 90 13.12 -16.27 9.84
N ASP A 91 13.29 -17.35 9.08
CA ASP A 91 14.45 -17.62 8.21
C ASP A 91 14.24 -17.18 6.73
N PHE A 92 13.41 -16.17 6.45
CA PHE A 92 13.06 -15.75 5.09
C PHE A 92 14.27 -15.53 4.17
N ARG A 93 15.38 -14.97 4.67
CA ARG A 93 16.61 -14.79 3.86
C ARG A 93 17.26 -16.08 3.38
N LYS A 94 16.97 -17.21 4.04
CA LYS A 94 17.50 -18.52 3.69
C LYS A 94 16.52 -19.32 2.85
N ASN A 95 15.22 -19.23 3.15
CA ASN A 95 14.21 -20.11 2.55
C ASN A 95 13.21 -19.42 1.61
N GLY A 96 13.15 -18.09 1.61
CA GLY A 96 12.26 -17.31 0.75
C GLY A 96 10.76 -17.46 1.07
N PHE A 97 10.38 -18.05 2.20
CA PHE A 97 8.96 -18.28 2.51
C PHE A 97 8.26 -17.01 2.99
N ILE A 98 7.15 -16.70 2.31
CA ILE A 98 6.18 -15.68 2.67
C ILE A 98 4.81 -16.34 2.85
N TYR A 99 4.00 -15.81 3.76
CA TYR A 99 2.63 -16.28 3.97
C TYR A 99 1.68 -15.09 3.79
N VAL A 100 0.71 -15.25 2.90
CA VAL A 100 -0.27 -14.21 2.57
C VAL A 100 -1.68 -14.71 2.89
N SER A 101 -2.52 -13.81 3.39
CA SER A 101 -3.95 -14.02 3.59
C SER A 101 -4.71 -13.03 2.73
N TYR A 102 -5.58 -13.52 1.85
CA TYR A 102 -6.37 -12.69 0.94
C TYR A 102 -7.73 -13.31 0.65
N VAL A 103 -8.64 -12.47 0.15
CA VAL A 103 -9.93 -12.92 -0.40
C VAL A 103 -9.74 -13.21 -1.88
N VAL A 104 -9.98 -14.46 -2.29
CA VAL A 104 -9.90 -14.88 -3.69
C VAL A 104 -11.11 -14.35 -4.48
N ASP A 105 -10.87 -13.91 -5.71
CA ASP A 105 -11.93 -13.59 -6.66
C ASP A 105 -12.69 -14.87 -7.07
N PRO A 106 -14.04 -14.91 -6.91
CA PRO A 106 -14.81 -16.11 -7.23
C PRO A 106 -14.81 -16.50 -8.72
N HIS A 107 -14.57 -15.56 -9.64
CA HIS A 107 -14.43 -15.85 -11.07
C HIS A 107 -13.07 -16.51 -11.32
N TYR A 108 -11.98 -15.96 -10.78
CA TYR A 108 -10.67 -16.59 -10.82
C TYR A 108 -10.69 -18.01 -10.27
N LEU A 109 -11.22 -18.20 -9.06
CA LEU A 109 -11.28 -19.50 -8.42
C LEU A 109 -11.99 -20.57 -9.26
N ARG A 110 -13.02 -20.19 -10.03
CA ARG A 110 -13.86 -21.13 -10.78
C ARG A 110 -13.37 -21.38 -12.19
N TYR A 111 -12.79 -20.38 -12.84
CA TYR A 111 -12.58 -20.41 -14.28
C TYR A 111 -11.12 -20.29 -14.68
N TYR A 112 -10.21 -19.87 -13.80
CA TYR A 112 -8.79 -19.70 -14.15
C TYR A 112 -8.21 -20.98 -14.76
N GLY A 113 -7.54 -20.82 -15.91
CA GLY A 113 -6.97 -21.93 -16.68
C GLY A 113 -7.98 -22.75 -17.50
N THR A 114 -9.26 -22.38 -17.53
CA THR A 114 -10.29 -23.04 -18.33
C THR A 114 -10.66 -22.22 -19.58
N PRO A 115 -11.27 -22.84 -20.62
CA PRO A 115 -11.81 -22.09 -21.76
C PRO A 115 -12.95 -21.11 -21.42
N SER A 116 -13.47 -21.16 -20.20
CA SER A 116 -14.54 -20.29 -19.71
C SER A 116 -14.03 -19.15 -18.84
N TYR A 117 -12.71 -18.97 -18.75
CA TYR A 117 -12.07 -17.81 -18.13
C TYR A 117 -12.27 -16.55 -18.98
#